data_AF-A0A2G1YNS3-F1
#
_entry.id   AF-A0A2G1YNS3-F1
#
_cell.length_a   1.000
_cell.length_b   1.000
_cell.length_c   1.000
_cell.angle_alpha   90.00
_cell.angle_beta   90.00
_cell.angle_gamma   90.00
#
_symmetry.space_group_name_H-M   'P 1'
#
loop_
_entity.id
_entity.type
_entity.pdbx_description
1 polymer ?
#
loop_
_entity_poly.entity_id
_entity_poly.type
_entity_poly.pdbx_seq_one_letter_code
_entity_poly.pdbx_strand_id
1 'polypeptide(L)' 'MDAYIYDVVRTARGAAHPQGGLAGVKPHALLKTTLTALKARNVDTAAPSE' A
#
# COMPACT_ATOMS: atom_id res chain seq x y z
N MET A 1 -24.84 6.43 10.49
CA MET A 1 -23.95 5.35 10.05
C MET A 1 -22.58 5.97 9.97
N ASP A 2 -21.65 5.41 10.73
CA ASP A 2 -20.36 6.03 10.96
C ASP A 2 -19.28 5.21 10.25
N ALA A 3 -18.34 5.88 9.61
CA ALA A 3 -17.26 5.25 8.86
C ALA A 3 -15.97 5.31 9.66
N TYR A 4 -15.23 4.20 9.66
CA TYR A 4 -13.97 4.07 10.37
C TYR A 4 -12.87 3.56 9.45
N ILE A 5 -11.63 3.93 9.77
CA ILE A 5 -10.45 3.37 9.11
C ILE A 5 -10.13 2.04 9.79
N TYR A 6 -10.25 0.95 9.04
CA TYR A 6 -9.97 -0.40 9.54
C TYR A 6 -8.47 -0.67 9.73
N ASP A 7 -7.65 -0.30 8.73
CA ASP A 7 -6.20 -0.50 8.76
C ASP A 7 -5.47 0.47 7.82
N VAL A 8 -4.18 0.70 8.06
CA VAL A 8 -3.31 1.58 7.27
C VAL A 8 -1.91 0.99 7.13
N VAL A 9 -1.42 0.95 5.89
CA VAL A 9 -0.02 0.63 5.56
C VAL A 9 0.52 1.57 4.50
N ARG A 10 1.83 1.61 4.35
CA ARG A 10 2.54 2.40 3.35
C ARG A 10 3.79 1.69 2.86
N THR A 11 4.27 2.05 1.69
CA THR A 11 5.63 1.67 1.27
C THR A 11 6.69 2.41 2.09
N ALA A 12 7.93 1.91 2.02
CA ALA A 12 9.09 2.72 2.39
C ALA A 12 9.12 4.01 1.55
N ARG A 13 9.75 5.06 2.10
CA ARG A 13 9.97 6.31 1.37
C ARG A 13 11.40 6.31 0.84
N GLY A 14 11.55 6.45 -0.46
CA GLY A 14 12.85 6.69 -1.09
C GLY A 14 13.11 8.18 -1.23
N ALA A 15 14.38 8.59 -1.17
CA ALA A 15 14.76 9.93 -1.60
C ALA A 15 14.50 10.07 -3.11
N ALA A 16 13.96 11.21 -3.54
CA ALA A 16 13.75 11.54 -4.95
C ALA A 16 15.09 11.94 -5.61
N HIS A 17 15.96 10.95 -5.77
CA HIS A 17 17.32 11.09 -6.31
C HIS A 17 17.64 9.89 -7.21
N PRO A 18 18.49 10.01 -8.24
CA PRO A 18 18.86 8.88 -9.12
C PRO A 18 19.44 7.65 -8.40
N GLN A 19 20.05 7.86 -7.23
CA GLN A 19 20.58 6.80 -6.36
C GLN A 19 19.70 6.55 -5.13
N GLY A 20 18.49 7.12 -5.10
CA GLY A 20 17.54 6.89 -4.02
C GLY A 20 17.05 5.44 -4.00
N GLY A 21 16.72 4.92 -2.82
CA GLY A 21 16.40 3.50 -2.63
C GLY A 21 15.19 2.98 -3.43
N LEU A 22 14.40 3.85 -4.05
CA LEU A 22 13.27 3.49 -4.92
C LEU A 22 13.43 4.01 -6.36
N ALA A 23 14.59 4.55 -6.74
CA ALA A 23 14.80 5.21 -8.04
C ALA A 23 14.51 4.29 -9.23
N GLY A 24 14.82 2.99 -9.11
CA GLY A 24 14.53 2.00 -10.15
C GLY A 24 13.12 1.39 -10.09
N VAL A 25 12.30 1.77 -9.11
CA VAL A 25 10.98 1.15 -8.89
C VAL A 25 9.91 1.95 -9.61
N LYS A 26 9.17 1.28 -10.50
CA LYS A 26 8.03 1.91 -11.20
C LYS A 26 6.88 2.19 -10.23
N PRO A 27 6.10 3.27 -10.43
CA PRO A 27 5.00 3.62 -9.52
C PRO A 27 3.98 2.49 -9.27
N HIS A 28 3.60 1.73 -10.31
CA HIS A 28 2.65 0.61 -10.14
C HIS A 28 3.22 -0.55 -9.30
N ALA A 29 4.54 -0.72 -9.25
CA ALA A 29 5.16 -1.73 -8.40
C ALA A 29 5.04 -1.34 -6.92
N LEU A 30 5.13 -0.04 -6.60
CA LEU A 30 4.86 0.45 -5.24
C LEU A 30 3.41 0.21 -4.83
N LEU A 31 2.46 0.45 -5.73
CA LEU A 31 1.04 0.16 -5.51
C LEU A 31 0.81 -1.33 -5.24
N LYS A 32 1.38 -2.21 -6.07
CA LYS A 32 1.29 -3.66 -5.89
C LYS A 32 1.83 -4.08 -4.52
N THR A 33 2.94 -3.52 -4.07
CA THR A 33 3.50 -3.80 -2.74
C THR A 33 2.53 -3.38 -1.62
N THR A 34 1.96 -2.19 -1.69
CA THR A 34 0.98 -1.71 -0.71
C THR A 34 -0.26 -2.60 -0.65
N LEU A 35 -0.83 -2.95 -1.80
CA LEU A 35 -2.02 -3.82 -1.87
C LEU A 35 -1.73 -5.23 -1.36
N THR A 36 -0.55 -5.77 -1.68
CA THR A 36 -0.11 -7.09 -1.16
C THR A 36 0.01 -7.06 0.36
N ALA A 37 0.55 -5.97 0.92
CA ALA A 37 0.68 -5.80 2.37
C ALA A 37 -0.68 -5.66 3.07
N LEU A 38 -1.64 -4.93 2.48
CA LEU A 38 -3.02 -4.85 2.99
C LEU A 38 -3.69 -6.23 2.97
N LYS A 39 -3.58 -6.96 1.86
CA LYS A 39 -4.14 -8.31 1.73
C LYS A 39 -3.55 -9.27 2.77
N ALA A 40 -2.24 -9.20 3.01
CA ALA A 40 -1.57 -10.04 4.01
C ALA A 40 -2.02 -9.75 5.45
N ARG A 41 -2.63 -8.58 5.70
CA ARG A 41 -3.17 -8.16 7.00
C ARG A 41 -4.67 -8.47 7.14
N ASN A 42 -5.20 -9.36 6.30
CA ASN A 42 -6.61 -9.74 6.24
C ASN A 42 -7.58 -8.58 5.99
N VAL A 43 -7.13 -7.51 5.34
CA VAL A 43 -8.05 -6.53 4.76
C VAL A 43 -8.67 -7.16 3.52
N ASP A 44 -9.88 -7.72 3.66
CA ASP A 44 -10.63 -8.24 2.54
C ASP A 44 -11.12 -7.07 1.67
N THR A 45 -10.47 -6.88 0.52
CA THR A 45 -10.86 -5.86 -0.46
C THR A 45 -12.02 -6.31 -1.36
N ALA A 46 -12.52 -7.54 -1.21
CA ALA A 46 -13.54 -8.14 -2.07
C ALA A 46 -14.91 -8.31 -1.38
N ALA A 47 -14.96 -8.32 -0.04
CA ALA A 47 -16.23 -8.41 0.67
C ALA A 47 -16.84 -7.01 0.90
N PRO A 48 -18.10 -6.77 0.49
CA PRO A 48 -18.86 -5.66 1.05
C PRO A 48 -19.10 -5.95 2.53
N SER A 49 -18.66 -5.06 3.41
CA SER A 49 -19.07 -5.08 4.81
C SER A 49 -20.59 -4.94 4.89
N GLU A 50 -21.25 -5.84 5.62
CA GLU A 50 -22.69 -5.76 5.97
C GLU A 50 -23.08 -4.42 6.59
#